data_AF-A0A1J3GSR6-F1
#
_entry.id   AF-A0A1J3GSR6-F1
#
_cell.length_a   1.000
_cell.length_b   1.000
_cell.length_c   1.000
_cell.angle_alpha   90.00
_cell.angle_beta   90.00
_cell.angle_gamma   90.00
#
_symmetry.space_group_name_H-M   'P 1'
#
loop_
_entity.id
_entity.type
_entity.pdbx_description
1 polymer ?
#
loop_
_entity_poly.entity_id
_entity_poly.type
_entity_poly.pdbx_seq_one_letter_code
_entity_poly.pdbx_strand_id
1 'polypeptide(L)'
;RVIDTPGLLPSGSDQLKNEKILKSVRDFIKKNPPDIVLYLDRLDMQSRNSGDMPLLRTITDIFGASIWFNAIVGLTHAASAPPDGPNGTASSYDM
;
A
#
# COMPACT_ATOMS: atom_id res chain seq x y z
N ARG A 1 -1.35 -20.51 0.30
CA ARG A 1 -0.87 -20.05 1.64
C ARG A 1 -1.01 -18.54 1.67
N VAL A 2 -1.42 -17.96 2.80
CA VAL A 2 -1.46 -16.49 2.97
C VAL A 2 -0.25 -16.07 3.79
N ILE A 3 0.39 -14.97 3.40
CA ILE A 3 1.50 -14.34 4.12
C ILE A 3 1.03 -12.96 4.52
N ASP A 4 0.72 -12.78 5.80
CA ASP A 4 0.45 -11.47 6.35
C ASP A 4 1.77 -10.79 6.73
N THR A 5 1.86 -9.47 6.53
CA THR A 5 3.09 -8.70 6.73
C THR A 5 2.80 -7.51 7.64
N PRO A 6 3.77 -7.06 8.46
CA PRO A 6 3.60 -5.83 9.23
C PRO A 6 3.21 -4.65 8.33
N GLY A 7 2.29 -3.80 8.82
CA GLY A 7 1.84 -2.62 8.08
C GLY A 7 2.96 -1.62 7.80
N LEU A 8 2.90 -1.01 6.62
CA LEU A 8 3.79 0.07 6.20
C LEU A 8 3.18 1.42 6.58
N LEU A 9 4.03 2.40 6.87
CA LEU A 9 3.59 3.73 7.27
C LEU A 9 3.74 4.74 6.12
N PRO A 10 2.80 5.68 5.95
CA PRO A 10 2.77 6.57 4.78
C PRO A 10 3.72 7.77 4.88
N SER A 11 4.29 8.06 6.06
CA SER A 11 5.16 9.24 6.22
C SER A 11 6.56 8.99 5.65
N GLY A 12 7.14 10.01 5.01
CA GLY A 12 8.55 9.98 4.60
C GLY A 12 9.51 9.76 5.77
N SER A 13 9.15 10.21 6.98
CA SER A 13 9.94 9.94 8.21
C SER A 13 9.99 8.45 8.57
N ASP A 14 9.05 7.65 8.09
CA ASP A 14 8.97 6.22 8.39
C ASP A 14 9.71 5.34 7.36
N GLN A 15 10.36 5.94 6.36
CA GLN A 15 10.97 5.21 5.25
C GLN A 15 12.01 4.17 5.72
N LEU A 16 12.87 4.51 6.69
CA LEU A 16 13.84 3.57 7.26
C LEU A 16 13.17 2.37 7.93
N LYS A 17 12.02 2.59 8.59
CA LYS A 17 11.25 1.53 9.23
C LYS A 17 10.59 0.64 8.19
N ASN A 18 9.98 1.23 7.16
CA ASN A 18 9.38 0.51 6.04
C ASN A 18 10.43 -0.34 5.31
N GLU A 19 11.61 0.21 5.02
CA GLU A 19 12.70 -0.55 4.41
C GLU A 19 13.09 -1.79 5.22
N LYS A 20 13.19 -1.65 6.55
CA LYS A 20 13.54 -2.77 7.43
C LYS A 20 12.48 -3.86 7.38
N ILE A 21 11.20 -3.47 7.41
CA ILE A 21 10.06 -4.41 7.28
C ILE A 21 10.13 -5.12 5.92
N LEU A 22 10.24 -4.37 4.83
CA LEU A 22 10.24 -4.90 3.47
C LEU A 22 11.44 -5.83 3.20
N LYS A 23 12.64 -5.50 3.71
CA LYS A 23 13.82 -6.39 3.64
C LYS A 23 13.57 -7.70 4.39
N SER A 24 12.96 -7.63 5.59
CA SER A 24 12.59 -8.83 6.35
C SER A 24 11.58 -9.69 5.61
N VAL A 25 10.57 -9.09 4.97
CA VAL A 25 9.57 -9.80 4.16
C VAL A 25 10.23 -10.45 2.94
N ARG A 26 11.08 -9.71 2.21
CA ARG A 26 11.84 -10.23 1.06
C ARG A 26 12.66 -11.47 1.43
N ASP A 27 13.37 -11.41 2.54
CA ASP A 27 14.21 -12.52 2.99
C ASP A 27 13.36 -13.74 3.39
N PHE A 28 12.17 -13.51 3.96
CA PHE A 28 11.19 -14.56 4.29
C PHE A 28 10.64 -15.26 3.05
N ILE A 29 10.24 -14.51 2.01
CA ILE A 29 9.63 -15.06 0.80
C ILE A 29 10.66 -15.56 -0.23
N LYS A 30 11.95 -15.29 -0.04
CA LYS A 30 13.02 -15.59 -1.02
C LYS A 30 13.02 -17.04 -1.52
N LYS A 31 12.72 -18.00 -0.64
CA LYS A 31 12.71 -19.44 -0.99
C LYS A 31 11.39 -19.88 -1.64
N ASN A 32 10.30 -19.19 -1.35
CA ASN A 32 8.95 -19.52 -1.80
C ASN A 32 8.23 -18.20 -2.13
N PRO A 33 8.47 -17.62 -3.31
CA PRO A 33 7.85 -16.36 -3.70
C PRO A 33 6.33 -16.51 -3.81
N PRO A 34 5.55 -15.45 -3.53
CA PRO A 34 4.11 -15.48 -3.66
C PRO A 34 3.68 -15.52 -5.13
N ASP A 35 2.60 -16.23 -5.42
CA ASP A 35 1.98 -16.25 -6.76
C ASP A 35 1.24 -14.94 -7.08
N ILE A 36 0.67 -14.31 -6.05
CA ILE A 36 -0.14 -13.08 -6.11
C ILE A 36 0.30 -12.16 -4.97
N VAL A 37 0.38 -10.85 -5.25
CA VAL A 37 0.63 -9.82 -4.26
C VAL A 37 -0.66 -9.02 -4.03
N LEU A 38 -1.05 -8.81 -2.77
CA LEU A 38 -2.14 -7.92 -2.42
C LEU A 38 -1.57 -6.62 -1.87
N TYR A 39 -1.73 -5.51 -2.61
CA TYR A 39 -1.45 -4.18 -2.09
C TYR A 39 -2.74 -3.58 -1.57
N LEU A 40 -2.83 -3.36 -0.26
CA LEU A 40 -4.06 -2.92 0.40
C LEU A 40 -3.95 -1.48 0.86
N ASP A 41 -4.98 -0.69 0.58
CA ASP A 41 -5.14 0.67 1.10
C ASP A 41 -6.61 0.92 1.50
N ARG A 42 -6.91 2.09 2.04
CA ARG A 42 -8.26 2.50 2.45
C ARG A 42 -8.91 3.40 1.41
N LEU A 43 -10.13 3.06 0.98
CA LEU A 43 -10.92 3.90 0.07
C LEU A 43 -11.36 5.23 0.72
N ASP A 44 -11.58 5.21 2.02
CA ASP A 44 -12.15 6.33 2.79
C ASP A 44 -11.10 7.33 3.30
N MET A 45 -9.82 7.14 2.95
CA MET A 45 -8.76 8.08 3.26
C MET A 45 -8.43 8.93 2.03
N GLN A 46 -8.55 10.26 2.15
CA GLN A 46 -8.00 11.15 1.14
C GLN A 46 -6.48 11.24 1.28
N SER A 47 -5.76 10.45 0.50
CA SER A 47 -4.33 10.66 0.20
C SER A 47 -4.20 11.89 -0.72
N ARG A 48 -4.34 13.11 -0.16
CA ARG A 48 -4.31 14.35 -0.97
C ARG A 48 -2.91 14.74 -1.45
N ASN A 49 -1.89 14.06 -0.95
CA ASN A 49 -0.51 14.36 -1.25
C ASN A 49 0.13 13.09 -1.80
N SER A 50 1.04 13.23 -2.74
CA SER A 50 1.80 12.16 -3.41
C SER A 50 2.68 11.27 -2.48
N GLY A 51 2.32 11.16 -1.19
CA GLY A 51 3.05 10.50 -0.12
C GLY A 51 3.20 8.99 -0.30
N ASP A 52 2.35 8.37 -1.11
CA ASP A 52 2.43 6.92 -1.37
C ASP A 52 3.52 6.59 -2.40
N MET A 53 3.91 7.54 -3.27
CA MET A 53 4.93 7.32 -4.31
C MET A 53 6.31 6.94 -3.74
N PRO A 54 6.83 7.61 -2.68
CA PRO A 54 8.01 7.15 -1.97
C PRO A 54 7.92 5.71 -1.46
N LEU A 55 6.76 5.29 -0.95
CA LEU A 55 6.56 3.94 -0.43
C LEU A 55 6.55 2.91 -1.57
N LEU A 56 5.78 3.16 -2.63
CA LEU A 56 5.73 2.31 -3.82
C LEU A 56 7.10 2.17 -4.49
N ARG A 57 7.88 3.25 -4.54
CA ARG A 57 9.28 3.21 -5.01
C ARG A 57 10.12 2.30 -4.12
N THR A 58 10.02 2.44 -2.80
CA THR A 58 10.77 1.61 -1.85
C THR A 58 10.42 0.12 -2.00
N ILE A 59 9.14 -0.22 -2.19
CA ILE A 59 8.70 -1.60 -2.50
C ILE A 59 9.36 -2.08 -3.79
N THR A 60 9.31 -1.26 -4.85
CA THR A 60 9.91 -1.59 -6.15
C THR A 60 11.41 -1.79 -6.06
N ASP A 61 12.14 -0.96 -5.30
CA ASP A 61 13.59 -1.05 -5.14
C ASP A 61 14.01 -2.32 -4.38
N ILE A 62 13.17 -2.80 -3.44
CA ILE A 62 13.48 -3.97 -2.61
C ILE A 62 13.10 -5.30 -3.30
N PHE A 63 11.95 -5.35 -3.96
CA PHE A 63 11.41 -6.57 -4.58
C PHE A 63 11.64 -6.66 -6.09
N GLY A 64 12.02 -5.56 -6.73
CA GLY A 64 12.06 -5.41 -8.18
C GLY A 64 10.69 -5.08 -8.77
N ALA A 65 10.68 -4.49 -9.97
CA ALA A 65 9.45 -4.13 -10.68
C ALA A 65 8.51 -5.34 -10.95
N SER A 66 9.07 -6.55 -10.96
CA SER A 66 8.28 -7.77 -11.18
C SER A 66 7.29 -8.10 -10.08
N ILE A 67 7.43 -7.52 -8.89
CA ILE A 67 6.47 -7.68 -7.79
C ILE A 67 5.06 -7.22 -8.19
N TRP A 68 4.96 -6.34 -9.19
CA TRP A 68 3.71 -5.77 -9.68
C TRP A 68 3.01 -6.59 -10.77
N PHE A 69 3.67 -7.57 -11.40
CA PHE A 69 3.08 -8.32 -12.53
C PHE A 69 1.81 -9.11 -12.16
N ASN A 70 1.73 -9.61 -10.93
CA ASN A 70 0.56 -10.31 -10.38
C ASN A 70 0.02 -9.61 -9.11
N ALA A 71 0.13 -8.28 -9.05
CA ALA A 71 -0.41 -7.51 -7.95
C ALA A 71 -1.90 -7.22 -8.15
N ILE A 72 -2.69 -7.40 -7.11
CA ILE A 72 -4.07 -6.92 -7.00
C ILE A 72 -4.05 -5.76 -6.00
N VAL A 73 -4.59 -4.62 -6.41
CA VAL A 73 -4.83 -3.48 -5.52
C VAL A 73 -6.20 -3.65 -4.88
N GLY A 74 -6.23 -3.78 -3.56
CA GLY A 74 -7.46 -3.87 -2.78
C GLY A 74 -7.71 -2.58 -2.01
N LEU A 75 -8.85 -1.93 -2.26
CA LEU A 75 -9.30 -0.79 -1.49
C LEU A 75 -10.30 -1.25 -0.44
N THR A 76 -9.90 -1.17 0.82
CA THR A 76 -10.72 -1.53 1.98
C THR A 76 -11.66 -0.39 2.36
N HIS A 77 -12.58 -0.63 3.30
CA HIS A 77 -13.56 0.37 3.73
C HIS A 77 -14.50 0.84 2.60
N ALA A 78 -14.81 -0.05 1.64
CA ALA A 78 -15.65 0.27 0.49
C ALA A 78 -17.10 0.68 0.84
N ALA A 79 -17.57 0.37 2.05
CA ALA A 79 -18.89 0.75 2.54
C ALA A 79 -18.88 2.02 3.40
N SER A 80 -17.71 2.66 3.60
CA SER A 80 -17.61 3.92 4.32
C SER A 80 -18.26 5.06 3.54
N ALA A 81 -18.74 6.07 4.28
CA ALA A 81 -19.12 7.33 3.65
C ALA A 81 -17.88 7.96 2.97
N PRO A 82 -18.05 8.64 1.83
CA PRO A 82 -16.92 9.26 1.16
C PRO A 82 -16.26 10.32 2.03
N PRO A 83 -14.93 10.48 1.93
CA PRO A 83 -14.22 11.46 2.70
C PRO A 83 -14.67 12.87 2.35
N ASP A 84 -14.78 13.71 3.39
CA ASP A 84 -15.15 15.12 3.24
C ASP A 84 -14.20 15.81 2.26
N GLY A 85 -14.77 16.49 1.28
CA GLY A 85 -14.04 17.35 0.37
C GLY A 85 -13.35 18.52 1.09
N PRO A 86 -12.52 19.30 0.38
CA PRO A 86 -11.79 20.46 0.94
C PRO A 86 -12.66 21.45 1.74
N ASN A 87 -13.97 21.48 1.48
CA ASN A 87 -14.92 22.40 2.10
C ASN A 87 -15.80 21.74 3.17
N GLY A 88 -15.49 20.52 3.62
CA GLY A 88 -16.31 19.78 4.59
C GLY A 88 -17.60 19.19 4.00
N THR A 89 -17.75 19.22 2.67
CA THR A 89 -18.86 18.58 1.95
C THR A 89 -18.42 17.19 1.51
N ALA A 90 -19.18 16.14 1.84
CA ALA A 90 -18.93 14.78 1.38
C ALA A 90 -18.65 14.76 -0.14
N SER A 91 -17.50 14.26 -0.56
CA SER A 91 -17.21 14.10 -1.98
C SER A 91 -18.14 13.02 -2.53
N SER A 92 -18.88 13.24 -3.63
CA SER A 92 -19.69 12.15 -4.16
C SER A 92 -18.78 11.04 -4.72
N TYR A 93 -19.17 9.78 -4.53
CA TYR A 93 -18.59 8.65 -5.27
C TYR A 93 -19.20 8.50 -6.68
N ASP A 94 -20.12 9.39 -7.07
CA ASP A 94 -20.76 9.36 -8.38
C ASP A 94 -19.72 9.50 -9.51
N MET A 95 -19.88 8.63 -10.51
CA MET A 95 -19.10 8.57 -11.74
C MET A 95 -19.72 9.46 -12.81
#